data_AF-A0A6S6TQM3-F1
#
_entry.id   AF-A0A6S6TQM3-F1
#
_cell.length_a   1.000
_cell.length_b   1.000
_cell.length_c   1.000
_cell.angle_alpha   90.00
_cell.angle_beta   90.00
_cell.angle_gamma   90.00
#
_symmetry.space_group_name_H-M   'P 1'
#
loop_
_entity.id
_entity.type
_entity.pdbx_description
1 polymer ?
#
loop_
_entity_poly.entity_id
_entity_poly.type
_entity_poly.pdbx_seq_one_letter_code
_entity_poly.pdbx_strand_id
1 'polypeptide(L)'
;MTAIMNKNYINYDEVFDLAIEANDSSTKDLFTSIMRLLINSIHKQALEIEKETLLIDDMSSMPIDDLDEFYDTTIDLSDNIKLIRKRLQKHNSNNSLFNEFDKELDRLYTANTLLMDRMGQLEVKLMTQKQSA
;
A
#
# COMPACT_ATOMS: atom_id res chain seq x y z
N MET A 1 -21.72 -8.55 -6.76
CA MET A 1 -20.49 -8.08 -7.42
C MET A 1 -19.66 -7.41 -6.33
N THR A 2 -18.69 -8.10 -5.75
CA THR A 2 -17.75 -7.49 -4.79
C THR A 2 -16.36 -7.94 -5.19
N ALA A 3 -15.92 -7.38 -6.32
CA ALA A 3 -14.65 -7.68 -6.98
C ALA A 3 -13.51 -6.82 -6.41
N ILE A 4 -13.53 -6.53 -5.10
CA ILE A 4 -12.79 -5.37 -4.61
C ILE A 4 -11.31 -5.64 -4.35
N MET A 5 -10.90 -6.87 -4.01
CA MET A 5 -9.52 -7.11 -3.53
C MET A 5 -8.72 -8.14 -4.31
N ASN A 6 -8.95 -8.25 -5.63
CA ASN A 6 -8.02 -8.96 -6.50
C ASN A 6 -7.10 -7.93 -7.17
N LYS A 7 -6.18 -7.35 -6.40
CA LYS A 7 -5.21 -6.38 -6.91
C LYS A 7 -3.79 -6.86 -6.61
N ASN A 8 -3.06 -7.19 -7.68
CA ASN A 8 -1.61 -7.32 -7.65
C ASN A 8 -1.03 -6.00 -7.12
N TYR A 9 -0.62 -5.99 -5.86
CA TYR A 9 0.12 -4.86 -5.33
C TYR A 9 1.41 -4.73 -6.15
N ILE A 10 1.64 -3.54 -6.71
CA ILE A 10 2.82 -3.31 -7.55
C ILE A 10 4.06 -3.48 -6.67
N ASN A 11 4.96 -4.37 -7.07
CA ASN A 11 6.28 -4.46 -6.47
C ASN A 11 7.10 -3.24 -6.94
N TYR A 12 7.29 -2.28 -6.05
CA TYR A 12 7.99 -1.02 -6.35
C TYR A 12 9.52 -1.13 -6.23
N ASP A 13 10.05 -2.29 -5.83
CA ASP A 13 11.46 -2.42 -5.44
C ASP A 13 12.41 -2.24 -6.63
N GLU A 14 12.10 -2.86 -7.78
CA GLU A 14 12.87 -2.71 -9.03
C GLU A 14 12.82 -1.29 -9.59
N VAL A 15 11.67 -0.64 -9.52
CA VAL A 15 11.49 0.74 -10.02
C VAL A 15 12.18 1.75 -9.09
N PHE A 16 12.22 1.45 -7.79
CA PHE A 16 12.98 2.23 -6.82
C PHE A 16 14.50 2.08 -7.03
N ASP A 17 14.99 0.88 -7.35
CA ASP A 17 16.40 0.66 -7.73
C ASP A 17 16.81 1.55 -8.91
N LEU A 18 15.99 1.57 -9.97
CA LEU A 18 16.20 2.43 -11.13
C LEU A 18 16.21 3.92 -10.76
N ALA A 19 15.38 4.33 -9.80
CA ALA A 19 15.38 5.72 -9.32
C ALA A 19 16.70 6.05 -8.61
N ILE A 20 17.21 5.16 -7.76
CA ILE A 20 18.49 5.35 -7.07
C ILE A 20 19.64 5.40 -8.07
N GLU A 21 19.70 4.48 -9.04
CA GLU A 21 20.71 4.49 -10.10
C GLU A 21 20.67 5.77 -10.95
N ALA A 22 19.48 6.26 -11.29
CA ALA A 22 19.31 7.50 -12.03
C ALA A 22 19.78 8.73 -11.23
N ASN A 23 19.58 8.73 -9.91
CA ASN A 23 20.07 9.77 -9.01
C ASN A 23 21.62 9.81 -8.98
N ASP A 24 22.25 8.63 -8.94
CA ASP A 24 23.70 8.49 -8.81
C ASP A 24 24.44 8.73 -10.15
N SER A 25 23.79 8.45 -11.29
CA SER A 25 24.35 8.58 -12.64
C SER A 25 24.34 10.00 -13.23
N SER A 26 24.02 11.04 -12.44
CA SER A 26 23.85 12.44 -12.89
C SER A 26 22.70 12.69 -13.89
N THR A 27 21.82 11.70 -14.11
CA THR A 27 20.66 11.81 -15.02
C THR A 27 19.43 12.36 -14.27
N LYS A 28 19.53 13.62 -13.81
CA LYS A 28 18.52 14.22 -12.90
C LYS A 28 17.10 14.24 -13.45
N ASP A 29 16.93 14.39 -14.78
CA ASP A 29 15.61 14.38 -15.42
C ASP A 29 14.97 12.99 -15.41
N LEU A 30 15.77 11.94 -15.58
CA LEU A 30 15.32 10.56 -15.49
C LEU A 30 14.93 10.22 -14.04
N PHE A 31 15.78 10.57 -13.08
CA PHE A 31 15.48 10.44 -11.65
C PHE A 31 14.14 11.11 -11.31
N THR A 32 13.97 12.36 -11.71
CA THR A 32 12.75 13.14 -11.43
C THR A 32 11.52 12.47 -12.04
N SER A 33 11.63 11.96 -13.26
CA SER A 33 10.54 11.28 -13.95
C SER A 33 10.15 9.98 -13.28
N ILE A 34 11.14 9.13 -12.92
CA ILE A 34 10.90 7.87 -12.22
C ILE A 34 10.29 8.12 -10.83
N MET A 35 10.85 9.05 -10.06
CA MET A 35 10.32 9.39 -8.73
C MET A 35 8.88 9.89 -8.79
N ARG A 36 8.55 10.76 -9.76
CA ARG A 36 7.16 11.22 -9.94
C ARG A 36 6.22 10.09 -10.31
N LEU A 37 6.65 9.14 -11.14
CA LEU A 37 5.85 7.96 -11.47
C LEU A 37 5.60 7.10 -10.22
N LEU A 38 6.65 6.85 -9.44
CA LEU A 38 6.57 6.12 -8.17
C LEU A 38 5.60 6.78 -7.18
N ILE A 39 5.79 8.08 -6.90
CA ILE A 39 4.93 8.88 -6.02
C ILE A 39 3.48 8.80 -6.47
N ASN A 40 3.20 9.04 -7.74
CA ASN A 40 1.83 8.99 -8.27
C ASN A 40 1.21 7.60 -8.20
N SER A 41 2.00 6.54 -8.39
CA SER A 41 1.51 5.16 -8.30
C SER A 41 1.12 4.81 -6.88
N ILE A 42 2.01 5.09 -5.91
CA ILE A 42 1.74 4.85 -4.49
C ILE A 42 0.55 5.68 -4.02
N HIS A 43 0.49 6.95 -4.39
CA HIS A 43 -0.63 7.83 -4.07
C HIS A 43 -1.98 7.26 -4.55
N LYS A 44 -2.04 6.77 -5.80
CA LYS A 44 -3.25 6.15 -6.34
C LYS A 44 -3.62 4.88 -5.58
N GLN A 45 -2.65 4.04 -5.28
CA GLN A 45 -2.89 2.80 -4.54
C GLN A 45 -3.38 3.07 -3.12
N ALA A 46 -2.77 4.02 -2.41
CA ALA A 46 -3.22 4.44 -1.08
C ALA A 46 -4.67 4.95 -1.12
N LEU A 47 -5.00 5.79 -2.11
CA LEU A 47 -6.34 6.34 -2.28
C LEU A 47 -7.38 5.26 -2.63
N GLU A 48 -7.00 4.22 -3.39
CA GLU A 48 -7.86 3.07 -3.65
C GLU A 48 -8.12 2.28 -2.37
N ILE A 49 -7.08 1.94 -1.61
CA ILE A 49 -7.22 1.23 -0.32
C ILE A 49 -8.09 2.03 0.66
N GLU A 50 -7.89 3.34 0.76
CA GLU A 50 -8.70 4.22 1.61
C GLU A 50 -10.19 4.16 1.23
N LYS A 51 -10.49 4.19 -0.07
CA LYS A 51 -11.88 4.06 -0.55
C LYS A 51 -12.47 2.71 -0.21
N GLU A 52 -11.71 1.64 -0.42
CA GLU A 52 -12.15 0.28 -0.13
C GLU A 52 -12.41 0.09 1.37
N THR A 53 -11.52 0.61 2.21
CA THR A 53 -11.65 0.61 3.66
C THR A 53 -12.97 1.24 4.11
N LEU A 54 -13.35 2.39 3.55
CA LEU A 54 -14.60 3.07 3.90
C LEU A 54 -15.85 2.25 3.55
N LEU A 55 -15.76 1.36 2.56
CA LEU A 55 -16.90 0.54 2.14
C LEU A 55 -17.11 -0.68 3.04
N ILE A 56 -16.10 -1.10 3.80
CA ILE A 56 -16.15 -2.33 4.62
C ILE A 56 -17.17 -2.20 5.76
N ASP A 57 -17.27 -1.02 6.38
CA ASP A 57 -18.10 -0.81 7.58
C ASP A 57 -19.59 -1.14 7.35
N ASP A 58 -20.08 -0.89 6.13
CA ASP A 58 -21.47 -1.08 5.72
C ASP A 58 -21.76 -2.49 5.16
N MET A 59 -20.76 -3.37 5.08
CA MET A 59 -20.94 -4.70 4.51
C MET A 59 -21.66 -5.68 5.45
N SER A 60 -22.49 -6.52 4.85
CA SER A 60 -23.21 -7.63 5.50
C SER A 60 -22.64 -9.01 5.17
N SER A 61 -21.57 -9.07 4.38
CA SER A 61 -20.87 -10.28 3.97
C SER A 61 -19.40 -9.97 3.71
N MET A 62 -18.53 -10.99 3.78
CA MET A 62 -17.14 -10.82 3.42
C MET A 62 -17.00 -10.41 1.94
N PRO A 63 -16.19 -9.39 1.63
CA PRO A 63 -15.95 -8.96 0.24
C PRO A 63 -14.85 -9.78 -0.47
N ILE A 64 -14.28 -10.76 0.22
CA ILE A 64 -13.18 -11.61 -0.24
C ILE A 64 -13.54 -13.06 0.04
N ASP A 65 -13.18 -13.92 -0.92
CA ASP A 65 -13.43 -15.36 -0.83
C ASP A 65 -12.33 -16.09 -0.03
N ASP A 66 -11.08 -15.61 -0.12
CA ASP A 66 -9.93 -16.11 0.63
C ASP A 66 -9.40 -15.03 1.58
N LEU A 67 -9.66 -15.22 2.88
CA LEU A 67 -9.22 -14.32 3.93
C LEU A 67 -7.74 -14.48 4.27
N ASP A 68 -7.22 -15.70 4.19
CA ASP A 68 -5.84 -15.99 4.54
C ASP A 68 -4.91 -15.36 3.49
N GLU A 69 -5.23 -15.53 2.19
CA GLU A 69 -4.52 -14.89 1.09
C GLU A 69 -4.56 -13.36 1.19
N PHE A 70 -5.70 -12.79 1.60
CA PHE A 70 -5.80 -11.35 1.85
C PHE A 70 -4.85 -10.89 2.97
N TYR A 71 -4.85 -11.56 4.12
CA TYR A 71 -3.98 -11.20 5.23
C TYR A 71 -2.50 -11.35 4.86
N ASP A 72 -2.11 -12.44 4.22
CA ASP A 72 -0.74 -12.66 3.75
C ASP A 72 -0.31 -11.53 2.81
N THR A 73 -1.16 -11.19 1.83
CA THR A 73 -0.85 -10.13 0.85
C THR A 73 -0.71 -8.75 1.51
N THR A 74 -1.59 -8.41 2.46
CA THR A 74 -1.50 -7.12 3.18
C THR A 74 -0.29 -7.04 4.11
N ILE A 75 0.13 -8.17 4.70
CA ILE A 75 1.36 -8.26 5.49
C ILE A 75 2.59 -8.07 4.58
N ASP A 76 2.64 -8.78 3.45
CA ASP A 76 3.73 -8.67 2.47
C ASP A 76 3.88 -7.23 1.96
N LEU A 77 2.76 -6.55 1.66
CA LEU A 77 2.79 -5.14 1.28
C LEU A 77 3.38 -4.26 2.40
N SER A 78 2.97 -4.50 3.65
CA SER A 78 3.45 -3.74 4.80
C SER A 78 4.96 -3.89 4.98
N ASP A 79 5.48 -5.10 4.79
CA ASP A 79 6.91 -5.38 4.91
C ASP A 79 7.71 -4.82 3.73
N ASN A 80 7.16 -4.86 2.51
CA ASN A 80 7.74 -4.18 1.34
C ASN A 80 7.85 -2.67 1.56
N ILE A 81 6.81 -2.03 2.09
CA ILE A 81 6.85 -0.59 2.40
C ILE A 81 7.92 -0.28 3.44
N LYS A 82 8.01 -1.06 4.53
CA LYS A 82 9.06 -0.89 5.55
C LYS A 82 10.46 -1.04 4.94
N LEU A 83 10.64 -2.01 4.05
CA LEU A 83 11.91 -2.23 3.37
C LEU A 83 12.30 -1.02 2.51
N ILE A 84 11.40 -0.53 1.67
CA ILE A 84 11.65 0.64 0.80
C ILE A 84 11.97 1.87 1.65
N ARG A 85 11.20 2.14 2.73
CA ARG A 85 11.47 3.26 3.63
C ARG A 85 12.84 3.17 4.30
N LYS A 86 13.23 1.97 4.76
CA LYS A 86 14.57 1.72 5.33
C LYS A 86 15.67 1.97 4.29
N ARG A 87 15.43 1.64 3.02
CA ARG A 87 16.36 1.93 1.93
C ARG A 87 16.42 3.44 1.66
N LEU A 88 15.28 4.12 1.60
CA LEU A 88 15.20 5.57 1.41
C LEU A 88 15.96 6.36 2.48
N GLN A 89 15.93 5.93 3.74
CA GLN A 89 16.73 6.54 4.81
C GLN A 89 18.24 6.53 4.54
N LYS A 90 18.74 5.58 3.74
CA LYS A 90 20.16 5.53 3.32
C LYS A 90 20.47 6.53 2.22
N HIS A 91 19.47 6.97 1.45
CA HIS A 91 19.62 7.88 0.32
C HIS A 91 19.16 9.29 0.72
N ASN A 92 20.12 10.04 1.27
CA ASN A 92 20.14 11.47 1.56
C ASN A 92 18.76 12.19 1.66
N SER A 93 18.31 12.38 2.90
CA SER A 93 17.02 12.98 3.35
C SER A 93 16.75 14.44 2.96
N ASN A 94 17.63 15.07 2.16
CA ASN A 94 17.48 16.47 1.74
C ASN A 94 16.88 16.64 0.33
N ASN A 95 16.58 15.55 -0.39
CA ASN A 95 15.87 15.64 -1.67
C ASN A 95 14.35 15.70 -1.45
N SER A 96 13.69 16.72 -2.00
CA SER A 96 12.24 16.89 -1.84
C SER A 96 11.43 15.72 -2.40
N LEU A 97 11.89 15.08 -3.47
CA LEU A 97 11.20 13.92 -4.08
C LEU A 97 11.32 12.67 -3.19
N PHE A 98 12.44 12.46 -2.50
CA PHE A 98 12.54 11.37 -1.52
C PHE A 98 11.62 11.63 -0.32
N ASN A 99 11.53 12.87 0.15
CA ASN A 99 10.64 13.23 1.25
C ASN A 99 9.15 13.11 0.87
N GLU A 100 8.79 13.46 -0.37
CA GLU A 100 7.44 13.26 -0.89
C GLU A 100 7.10 11.77 -1.04
N PHE A 101 8.06 10.98 -1.53
CA PHE A 101 7.90 9.54 -1.65
C PHE A 101 7.76 8.84 -0.29
N ASP A 102 8.53 9.22 0.73
CA ASP A 102 8.38 8.68 2.09
C ASP A 102 7.01 8.98 2.69
N LYS A 103 6.46 10.18 2.44
CA LYS A 103 5.11 10.55 2.89
C LYS A 103 4.03 9.70 2.24
N GLU A 104 4.12 9.46 0.93
CA GLU A 104 3.15 8.59 0.24
C GLU A 104 3.30 7.12 0.66
N LEU A 105 4.53 6.64 0.94
CA LEU A 105 4.75 5.32 1.53
C LEU A 105 4.13 5.19 2.92
N ASP A 106 4.27 6.21 3.77
CA ASP A 106 3.65 6.25 5.10
C ASP A 106 2.11 6.26 5.03
N ARG A 107 1.55 7.00 4.07
CA ARG A 107 0.12 7.00 3.79
C ARG A 107 -0.36 5.63 3.32
N LEU A 108 0.33 5.00 2.38
CA LEU A 108 0.00 3.65 1.91
C LEU A 108 0.05 2.63 3.04
N TYR A 109 1.08 2.69 3.89
CA TYR A 109 1.21 1.83 5.07
C TYR A 109 0.02 1.99 6.03
N THR A 110 -0.35 3.23 6.31
CA THR A 110 -1.47 3.57 7.18
C THR A 110 -2.80 3.08 6.61
N ALA A 111 -3.04 3.32 5.31
CA ALA A 111 -4.23 2.87 4.61
C ALA A 111 -4.35 1.34 4.63
N ASN A 112 -3.25 0.63 4.34
CA ASN A 112 -3.22 -0.83 4.35
C ASN A 112 -3.45 -1.42 5.76
N THR A 113 -2.85 -0.82 6.78
CA THR A 113 -3.07 -1.22 8.18
C THR A 113 -4.53 -1.04 8.58
N LEU A 114 -5.15 0.08 8.17
CA LEU A 114 -6.56 0.34 8.46
C LEU A 114 -7.48 -0.62 7.71
N LEU A 115 -7.15 -0.98 6.46
CA LEU A 115 -7.88 -1.97 5.69
C LEU A 115 -7.90 -3.33 6.41
N MET A 116 -6.74 -3.76 6.89
CA MET A 116 -6.59 -5.01 7.63
C MET A 116 -7.39 -4.99 8.94
N ASP A 117 -7.33 -3.89 9.71
CA ASP A 117 -8.13 -3.71 10.93
C ASP A 117 -9.64 -3.79 10.64
N ARG A 118 -10.10 -3.10 9.60
CA ARG A 118 -11.51 -3.11 9.21
C ARG A 118 -11.97 -4.47 8.72
N MET A 119 -11.14 -5.19 7.98
CA MET A 119 -11.46 -6.55 7.57
C MET A 119 -11.63 -7.48 8.77
N GLY A 120 -10.71 -7.41 9.74
CA GLY A 120 -10.81 -8.20 10.97
C GLY A 120 -12.05 -7.86 11.80
N GLN A 121 -12.43 -6.58 11.87
CA GLN A 121 -13.68 -6.17 12.55
C GLN A 121 -14.93 -6.71 11.85
N LEU A 122 -14.97 -6.65 10.52
CA LEU A 122 -16.06 -7.23 9.73
C LEU A 122 -16.16 -8.74 9.96
N GLU A 123 -15.03 -9.44 9.96
CA GLU A 123 -14.95 -10.88 10.20
C GLU A 123 -15.59 -11.26 11.55
N VAL A 124 -15.17 -10.60 12.63
CA VAL A 124 -15.71 -10.80 13.98
C VAL A 124 -17.20 -10.49 14.05
N LYS A 125 -17.65 -9.39 13.43
CA LYS A 125 -19.07 -8.99 13.35
C LYS A 125 -19.90 -10.09 12.70
N LEU A 126 -19.46 -10.63 11.56
CA LEU A 126 -20.18 -11.67 10.83
C LEU A 126 -20.20 -13.01 11.58
N MET A 127 -19.11 -13.38 12.25
CA MET A 127 -19.07 -14.57 13.10
C MET A 127 -20.06 -14.47 14.28
N THR A 128 -20.11 -13.31 14.94
CA THR A 128 -21.00 -13.06 16.08
C THR A 128 -22.48 -13.11 15.66
N GLN A 129 -22.80 -12.55 14.49
CA GLN A 129 -24.15 -12.61 13.93
C GLN A 129 -24.58 -14.04 13.60
N LYS A 130 -23.68 -14.86 13.02
CA LYS A 130 -23.97 -16.29 12.74
C LYS A 130 -24.22 -17.10 14.01
N GLN A 131 -23.57 -16.78 15.12
CA GLN A 131 -23.77 -17.48 16.39
C GLN A 131 -25.07 -17.07 17.11
N SER A 132 -25.59 -15.88 16.79
CA SER A 132 -26.78 -15.30 17.43
C SER A 132 -28.08 -15.56 16.65
N ALA A 133 -27.99 -16.17 15.46
CA ALA A 133 -29.09 -16.51 14.55
C ALA A 133 -29.42 -18.01 14.61
#